data_AF-A0A7I0JA22-F1
#
_entry.id   AF-A0A7I0JA22-F1
#
_cell.length_a   1.000
_cell.length_b   1.000
_cell.length_c   1.000
_cell.angle_alpha   90.00
_cell.angle_beta   90.00
_cell.angle_gamma   90.00
#
_symmetry.space_group_name_H-M   'P 1'
#
loop_
_entity.id
_entity.type
_entity.pdbx_description
1 polymer ?
#
loop_
_entity_poly.entity_id
_entity_poly.type
_entity_poly.pdbx_seq_one_letter_code
_entity_poly.pdbx_strand_id
1 'polypeptide(L)'
;DHRFNPGHPRLKHIKPLRDAAVLIPVIDHADGATVLLTKRAEKLRSHSGQVAFPGGTIDPTDPGSEATALRETFEEIGLDRDHIEIIGRMPDYVSGSGYRIVPVLAVVRPGFSLTL
;
A
#
# COMPACT_ATOMS: atom_id res chain seq x y z
N ASP A 1 -3.38 -12.16 12.73
CA ASP A 1 -4.71 -11.78 13.24
C ASP A 1 -5.58 -11.41 12.04
N HIS A 2 -6.17 -12.42 11.38
CA HIS A 2 -6.93 -12.26 10.15
C HIS A 2 -8.36 -12.73 10.39
N ARG A 3 -9.15 -11.89 11.05
CA ARG A 3 -10.61 -12.08 11.14
C ARG A 3 -11.30 -11.13 10.18
N PHE A 4 -11.50 -11.63 8.95
CA PHE A 4 -12.51 -11.13 8.04
C PHE A 4 -13.87 -11.19 8.73
N ASN A 5 -14.56 -10.06 8.86
CA ASN A 5 -16.01 -10.09 8.94
C ASN A 5 -16.60 -8.76 8.43
N PRO A 6 -17.10 -8.71 7.19
CA PRO A 6 -17.93 -7.60 6.74
C PRO A 6 -19.24 -7.65 7.56
N GLY A 7 -19.27 -6.89 8.66
CA GLY A 7 -20.40 -6.85 9.59
C GLY A 7 -20.04 -6.95 11.08
N HIS A 8 -18.76 -6.98 11.48
CA HIS A 8 -18.42 -7.11 12.91
C HIS A 8 -18.97 -5.91 13.73
N PRO A 9 -19.74 -6.15 14.82
CA PRO A 9 -20.42 -5.10 15.60
C PRO A 9 -19.50 -4.13 16.37
N ARG A 10 -18.17 -4.23 16.18
CA ARG A 10 -17.17 -3.31 16.75
C ARG A 10 -16.99 -2.03 15.93
N LEU A 11 -17.59 -1.92 14.74
CA LEU A 11 -17.64 -0.69 13.95
C LEU A 11 -18.51 0.43 14.58
N LYS A 12 -19.13 0.19 15.75
CA LYS A 12 -20.01 1.14 16.44
C LYS A 12 -19.30 2.24 17.26
N HIS A 13 -18.00 2.46 17.08
CA HIS A 13 -17.31 3.65 17.55
C HIS A 13 -16.71 4.38 16.36
N ILE A 14 -17.50 5.24 15.72
CA ILE A 14 -17.10 6.02 14.54
C ILE A 14 -16.10 7.10 14.99
N LYS A 15 -14.85 6.71 15.23
CA LYS A 15 -13.74 7.61 14.89
C LYS A 15 -13.69 7.65 13.36
N PRO A 16 -13.52 8.83 12.74
CA PRO A 16 -13.34 8.88 11.29
C PRO A 16 -12.16 7.98 10.92
N LEU A 17 -12.37 7.07 9.97
CA LEU A 17 -11.31 6.22 9.45
C LEU A 17 -10.27 7.12 8.78
N ARG A 18 -8.99 6.76 8.93
CA ARG A 18 -7.92 7.41 8.19
C ARG A 18 -7.78 6.75 6.84
N ASP A 19 -7.82 7.53 5.78
CA ASP A 19 -7.66 7.01 4.42
C ASP A 19 -6.17 6.79 4.12
N ALA A 20 -5.87 5.64 3.54
CA ALA A 20 -4.53 5.27 3.11
C ALA A 20 -4.61 4.61 1.74
N ALA A 21 -3.53 4.68 0.98
CA ALA A 21 -3.39 3.97 -0.28
C ALA A 21 -2.08 3.17 -0.30
N VAL A 22 -2.14 1.97 -0.84
CA VAL A 22 -0.98 1.09 -1.00
C VAL A 22 -0.88 0.64 -2.44
N LEU A 23 0.34 0.50 -2.94
CA LEU A 23 0.60 -0.10 -4.24
C LEU A 23 0.73 -1.61 -4.08
N ILE A 24 0.09 -2.39 -4.94
CA ILE A 24 0.35 -3.82 -5.13
C ILE A 24 1.21 -3.94 -6.41
N PRO A 25 2.54 -3.83 -6.29
CA PRO A 25 3.44 -3.94 -7.43
C PRO A 25 3.64 -5.41 -7.82
N VAL A 26 3.11 -5.79 -8.98
CA VAL A 26 3.38 -7.08 -9.62
C VAL A 26 4.51 -6.88 -10.63
N ILE A 27 5.69 -7.41 -10.35
CA ILE A 27 6.85 -7.27 -11.23
C ILE A 27 6.81 -8.34 -12.31
N ASP A 28 6.81 -7.92 -13.57
CA ASP A 28 6.74 -8.80 -14.73
C ASP A 28 8.13 -9.29 -15.15
N HIS A 29 8.69 -10.25 -14.42
CA HIS A 29 9.96 -10.89 -14.81
C HIS A 29 9.74 -11.93 -15.90
N ALA A 30 10.77 -12.15 -16.73
CA ALA A 30 10.75 -13.16 -17.79
C ALA A 30 10.42 -14.59 -17.30
N ASP A 31 10.88 -14.95 -16.09
CA ASP A 31 10.69 -16.28 -15.50
C ASP A 31 9.40 -16.39 -14.65
N GLY A 32 8.62 -15.32 -14.55
CA GLY A 32 7.35 -15.30 -13.82
C GLY A 32 7.14 -14.06 -12.97
N ALA A 33 5.86 -13.74 -12.72
CA ALA A 33 5.48 -12.57 -11.94
C ALA A 33 5.85 -12.72 -10.47
N THR A 34 6.39 -11.65 -9.87
CA THR A 34 6.62 -11.57 -8.42
C THR A 34 5.88 -10.38 -7.82
N VAL A 35 5.79 -10.34 -6.49
CA VAL A 35 5.19 -9.22 -5.76
C VAL A 35 6.23 -8.62 -4.82
N LEU A 36 6.42 -7.31 -4.91
CA LEU A 36 7.32 -6.59 -3.99
C LEU A 36 6.58 -6.21 -2.71
N LEU A 37 7.21 -6.52 -1.58
CA LEU A 37 6.74 -6.18 -0.23
C LEU A 37 7.86 -5.44 0.50
N THR A 38 7.48 -4.51 1.38
CA THR A 38 8.39 -3.79 2.26
C THR A 38 8.34 -4.36 3.66
N LYS A 39 9.43 -4.23 4.41
CA LYS A 39 9.49 -4.54 5.84
C LYS A 39 9.89 -3.26 6.58
N ARG A 40 9.00 -2.71 7.40
CA ARG A 40 9.33 -1.49 8.16
C ARG A 40 10.45 -1.74 9.17
N ALA A 41 11.43 -0.82 9.19
CA ALA A 41 12.55 -0.85 10.11
C ALA A 41 12.09 -0.89 11.58
N GLU A 42 12.78 -1.65 12.42
CA GLU A 42 12.36 -2.00 13.79
C GLU A 42 12.34 -0.82 14.79
N LYS A 43 12.74 0.39 14.38
CA LYS A 43 12.95 1.54 15.27
C LYS A 43 11.75 2.47 15.48
N LEU A 44 10.58 2.21 14.89
CA LEU A 44 9.37 3.02 15.10
C LEU A 44 8.42 2.37 16.12
N ARG A 45 7.92 3.17 17.06
CA ARG A 45 7.15 2.79 18.27
C ARG A 45 5.82 2.05 18.03
N SER A 46 5.40 1.79 16.79
CA SER A 46 4.28 0.92 16.47
C SER A 46 4.53 0.14 15.17
N HIS A 47 4.12 -1.14 15.13
CA HIS A 47 4.15 -2.01 13.94
C HIS A 47 5.55 -2.34 13.39
N SER A 48 6.53 -2.58 14.26
CA SER A 48 7.87 -3.06 13.87
C SER A 48 7.81 -4.41 13.16
N GLY A 49 8.58 -4.56 12.07
CA GLY A 49 8.78 -5.84 11.38
C GLY A 49 7.58 -6.34 10.55
N GLN A 50 6.49 -5.57 10.43
CA GLN A 50 5.38 -5.95 9.57
C GLN A 50 5.80 -5.93 8.10
N VAL A 51 5.47 -7.01 7.40
CA VAL A 51 5.56 -7.11 5.94
C VAL A 51 4.29 -6.47 5.38
N ALA A 52 4.46 -5.49 4.49
CA ALA A 52 3.36 -4.73 3.92
C ALA A 52 3.63 -4.40 2.45
N PHE A 53 2.59 -3.97 1.77
CA PHE A 53 2.74 -3.25 0.51
C PHE A 53 3.30 -1.84 0.76
N PRO A 54 4.11 -1.28 -0.16
CA PRO A 54 4.53 0.10 -0.06
C PRO A 54 3.32 1.04 -0.14
N GLY A 55 3.31 2.08 0.68
CA GLY A 55 2.17 2.98 0.75
C GLY A 55 2.01 3.66 2.10
N GLY A 56 1.02 4.55 2.18
CA GLY A 56 0.86 5.41 3.32
C GLY A 56 -0.48 6.15 3.36
N THR A 57 -0.53 7.17 4.20
CA THR A 57 -1.75 7.95 4.44
C THR A 57 -2.00 8.87 3.26
N ILE A 58 -3.25 9.03 2.85
CA ILE A 58 -3.62 10.01 1.82
C ILE A 58 -3.47 11.41 2.41
N ASP A 59 -2.61 12.24 1.80
CA ASP A 59 -2.46 13.64 2.16
C ASP A 59 -3.60 14.48 1.54
N PRO A 60 -4.11 15.53 2.21
CA PRO A 60 -5.10 16.43 1.62
C PRO A 60 -4.71 17.05 0.26
N THR A 61 -3.42 17.09 -0.06
CA THR A 61 -2.87 17.61 -1.31
C THR A 61 -2.71 16.54 -2.39
N ASP A 62 -2.87 15.26 -2.05
CA ASP A 62 -2.79 14.18 -3.03
C ASP A 62 -4.01 14.23 -3.99
N PRO A 63 -3.80 14.21 -5.32
CA PRO A 63 -4.89 14.20 -6.29
C PRO A 63 -5.83 12.98 -6.24
N GLY A 64 -5.45 11.93 -5.51
CA GLY A 64 -6.21 10.70 -5.35
C GLY A 64 -5.35 9.54 -4.86
N SER A 65 -5.98 8.39 -4.60
CA SER A 65 -5.35 7.21 -4.02
C SER A 65 -4.19 6.67 -4.87
N GLU A 66 -4.28 6.72 -6.20
CA GLU A 66 -3.18 6.34 -7.10
C GLU A 66 -1.97 7.24 -6.92
N ALA A 67 -2.19 8.56 -6.81
CA ALA A 67 -1.11 9.52 -6.62
C ALA A 67 -0.43 9.32 -5.27
N THR A 68 -1.23 9.10 -4.20
CA THR A 68 -0.70 8.71 -2.88
C THR A 68 0.13 7.44 -2.95
N ALA A 69 -0.39 6.37 -3.56
CA ALA A 69 0.31 5.08 -3.64
C ALA A 69 1.65 5.21 -4.38
N LEU A 70 1.69 5.96 -5.49
CA LEU A 70 2.92 6.24 -6.24
C LEU A 70 3.91 7.08 -5.44
N ARG A 71 3.44 8.18 -4.82
CA ARG A 71 4.28 9.07 -4.00
C ARG A 71 4.91 8.31 -2.85
N GLU A 72 4.12 7.61 -2.06
CA GLU A 72 4.59 6.83 -0.91
C GLU A 72 5.53 5.69 -1.35
N THR A 73 5.23 5.02 -2.47
CA THR A 73 6.13 3.99 -3.01
C THR A 73 7.49 4.57 -3.40
N PHE A 74 7.51 5.76 -4.01
CA PHE A 74 8.76 6.44 -4.32
C PHE A 74 9.50 6.89 -3.05
N GLU A 75 8.80 7.45 -2.07
CA GLU A 75 9.40 7.88 -0.79
C GLU A 75 9.95 6.71 0.05
N GLU A 76 9.24 5.57 0.09
CA GLU A 76 9.62 4.42 0.91
C GLU A 76 10.75 3.59 0.29
N ILE A 77 10.75 3.39 -1.04
CA ILE A 77 11.69 2.45 -1.71
C ILE A 77 12.34 2.99 -2.99
N GLY A 78 12.05 4.22 -3.40
CA GLY A 78 12.65 4.84 -4.59
C GLY A 78 12.19 4.27 -5.93
N LEU A 79 11.13 3.45 -5.95
CA LEU A 79 10.62 2.89 -7.20
C LEU A 79 9.95 4.00 -8.03
N ASP A 80 10.58 4.34 -9.15
CA ASP A 80 10.12 5.40 -10.04
C ASP A 80 8.81 5.01 -10.76
N ARG A 81 7.90 5.99 -10.87
CA ARG A 81 6.60 5.84 -11.53
C ARG A 81 6.71 5.43 -13.00
N ASP A 82 7.83 5.71 -13.67
CA ASP A 82 8.04 5.36 -15.07
C ASP A 82 8.13 3.84 -15.29
N HIS A 83 8.40 3.09 -14.22
CA HIS A 83 8.35 1.62 -14.25
C HIS A 83 6.95 1.07 -13.95
N ILE A 84 5.99 1.89 -13.52
CA ILE A 84 4.72 1.45 -12.96
C ILE A 84 3.56 1.74 -13.93
N GLU A 85 2.83 0.70 -14.32
CA GLU A 85 1.56 0.80 -15.03
C GLU A 85 0.40 0.43 -14.09
N ILE A 86 -0.44 1.40 -13.76
CA ILE A 86 -1.62 1.16 -12.91
C ILE A 86 -2.70 0.43 -13.72
N ILE A 87 -3.14 -0.70 -13.19
CA ILE A 87 -4.24 -1.50 -13.76
C ILE A 87 -5.58 -1.05 -13.19
N GLY A 88 -5.64 -0.76 -11.89
CA GLY A 88 -6.84 -0.25 -11.24
C GLY A 88 -6.86 -0.44 -9.74
N ARG A 89 -8.01 -0.12 -9.13
CA ARG A 89 -8.24 -0.24 -7.68
C ARG A 89 -8.90 -1.58 -7.34
N MET A 90 -8.46 -2.18 -6.25
CA MET A 90 -9.14 -3.31 -5.62
C MET A 90 -10.13 -2.81 -4.56
N PRO A 91 -11.06 -3.65 -4.06
CA PRO A 91 -11.95 -3.26 -2.97
C PRO A 91 -11.20 -2.80 -1.73
N ASP A 92 -11.70 -1.73 -1.10
CA ASP A 92 -11.12 -1.16 0.11
C ASP A 92 -11.01 -2.19 1.23
N TYR A 93 -9.92 -2.10 1.99
CA TYR A 93 -9.68 -2.90 3.17
C TYR A 93 -9.71 -2.03 4.44
N VAL A 94 -10.59 -2.36 5.39
CA VAL A 94 -10.63 -1.68 6.69
C VAL A 94 -9.75 -2.43 7.68
N SER A 95 -8.66 -1.79 8.12
CA SER A 95 -7.74 -2.37 9.09
C SER A 95 -8.28 -2.30 10.51
N GLY A 96 -7.87 -3.25 11.37
CA GLY A 96 -8.15 -3.19 12.81
C GLY A 96 -7.49 -1.99 13.52
N SER A 97 -6.55 -1.30 12.86
CA SER A 97 -5.88 -0.09 13.35
C SER A 97 -6.60 1.22 12.97
N GLY A 98 -7.76 1.14 12.31
CA GLY A 98 -8.59 2.31 11.99
C GLY A 98 -8.28 3.00 10.67
N TYR A 99 -7.65 2.27 9.72
CA TYR A 99 -7.44 2.76 8.36
C TYR A 99 -8.47 2.17 7.39
N ARG A 100 -8.90 2.97 6.42
CA ARG A 100 -9.50 2.51 5.17
C ARG A 100 -8.41 2.54 4.10
N ILE A 101 -7.96 1.36 3.69
CA ILE A 101 -6.84 1.17 2.78
C ILE A 101 -7.39 0.92 1.38
N VAL A 102 -7.01 1.77 0.42
CA VAL A 102 -7.29 1.64 -1.01
C VAL A 102 -6.12 0.91 -1.67
N PRO A 103 -6.27 -0.36 -2.11
CA PRO A 103 -5.20 -1.07 -2.78
C PRO A 103 -5.20 -0.75 -4.28
N VAL A 104 -4.06 -0.28 -4.79
CA VAL A 104 -3.85 0.07 -6.21
C VAL A 104 -3.00 -1.02 -6.85
N LEU A 105 -3.58 -1.80 -7.75
CA LEU A 105 -2.89 -2.86 -8.48
C LEU A 105 -2.11 -2.25 -9.66
N ALA A 106 -0.84 -2.64 -9.78
CA ALA A 106 0.00 -2.20 -10.88
C ALA A 106 0.92 -3.31 -11.39
N VAL A 107 1.24 -3.25 -12.67
CA VAL A 107 2.34 -4.00 -13.28
C VAL A 107 3.59 -3.14 -13.24
N VAL A 108 4.72 -3.75 -12.85
CA VAL A 108 6.01 -3.07 -12.76
C VAL A 108 6.96 -3.69 -13.76
N ARG A 109 7.49 -2.87 -14.67
CA ARG A 109 8.50 -3.27 -15.64
C ARG A 109 9.86 -3.42 -14.95
N PRO A 110 10.57 -4.54 -15.13
CA PRO A 110 11.92 -4.72 -14.60
C PRO A 110 12.91 -3.63 -15.05
N GLY A 111 14.08 -3.60 -14.40
CA GLY A 111 15.14 -2.62 -14.71
C GLY A 111 15.08 -1.33 -13.89
N PHE A 112 14.35 -1.34 -12.77
CA PHE A 112 14.35 -0.26 -11.79
C PHE A 112 15.47 -0.44 -10.75
N SER A 113 15.81 0.64 -10.06
CA SER A 113 16.66 0.64 -8.85
C SER A 113 15.82 1.02 -7.64
N LEU A 114 16.16 0.47 -6.48
CA LEU A 114 15.52 0.81 -5.20
C LEU A 114 16.48 1.58 -4.30
N THR A 115 15.94 2.49 -3.50
CA THR A 115 16.65 3.16 -2.42
C THR A 115 16.19 2.55 -1.09
N LEU A 116 17.04 1.74 -0.45
CA LEU A 116 16.76 1.02 0.80
C LEU A 116 17.59 1.56 1.97
#